data_AF-A0A8T5XHH4-F1
#
_entry.id   AF-A0A8T5XHH4-F1
#
_cell.length_a   1.000
_cell.length_b   1.000
_cell.length_c   1.000
_cell.angle_alpha   90.00
_cell.angle_beta   90.00
_cell.angle_gamma   90.00
#
_symmetry.space_group_name_H-M   'P 1'
#
loop_
_entity.id
_entity.type
_entity.pdbx_description
1 polymer ?
#
loop_
_entity_poly.entity_id
_entity_poly.type
_entity_poly.pdbx_seq_one_letter_code
_entity_poly.pdbx_strand_id
1 'polypeptide(L)'
;MKVNSNSLKLKSFLLFIIVVFDYVLTYKGIQLGVIYEFNPCMVYFMTLPFNLGVILRILITYVLVKILKYGIEKNGREWILTGMILIQLVPYTIHVTWIYSVFSFVKLLR
;
A
#
# COMPACT_ATOMS: atom_id res chain seq x y z
N MET A 1 2.77 -25.80 12.79
CA MET A 1 3.76 -24.85 13.36
C MET A 1 3.01 -23.76 14.12
N LYS A 2 3.44 -23.41 15.33
CA LYS A 2 2.82 -22.33 16.12
C LYS A 2 3.31 -20.99 15.55
N VAL A 3 2.39 -20.13 15.12
CA VAL A 3 2.73 -18.79 14.58
C VAL A 3 3.22 -17.91 15.72
N ASN A 4 4.31 -17.15 15.48
CA ASN A 4 4.78 -16.18 16.46
C ASN A 4 3.86 -14.95 16.45
N SER A 5 3.12 -14.74 17.53
CA SER A 5 2.12 -13.65 17.64
C SER A 5 2.73 -12.26 17.45
N ASN A 6 3.95 -12.02 17.94
CA ASN A 6 4.61 -10.72 17.82
C ASN A 6 5.07 -10.48 16.38
N SER A 7 5.66 -11.48 15.74
CA SER A 7 6.04 -11.43 14.32
C SER A 7 4.82 -11.14 13.44
N LEU A 8 3.72 -11.85 13.69
CA LEU A 8 2.48 -11.67 12.94
C LEU A 8 1.90 -10.25 13.11
N LYS A 9 1.85 -9.74 14.35
CA LYS A 9 1.40 -8.36 14.62
C LYS A 9 2.25 -7.33 13.87
N LEU A 10 3.57 -7.46 13.93
CA LEU A 10 4.50 -6.57 13.25
C LEU A 10 4.30 -6.60 11.74
N LYS A 11 4.30 -7.79 11.13
CA LYS A 11 4.12 -7.94 9.69
C LYS A 11 2.75 -7.43 9.20
N SER A 12 1.68 -7.67 9.96
CA SER A 12 0.36 -7.16 9.61
C SER A 12 0.33 -5.64 9.66
N PHE A 13 1.00 -5.04 10.65
CA PHE A 13 1.14 -3.59 10.76
C PHE A 13 1.98 -3.00 9.62
N LEU A 14 3.09 -3.66 9.25
CA LEU A 14 3.93 -3.25 8.11
C LEU A 14 3.15 -3.30 6.80
N LEU A 15 2.40 -4.39 6.54
CA LEU A 15 1.56 -4.49 5.35
C LEU A 15 0.52 -3.36 5.32
N PHE A 16 -0.12 -3.08 6.45
CA PHE A 16 -1.08 -1.98 6.57
C PHE A 16 -0.44 -0.63 6.21
N ILE A 17 0.72 -0.31 6.79
CA ILE A 17 1.43 0.94 6.50
C ILE A 17 1.78 1.03 5.03
N ILE A 18 2.44 0.01 4.47
CA ILE A 18 2.93 0.05 3.08
C ILE A 18 1.74 0.26 2.13
N VAL A 19 0.62 -0.45 2.31
CA VAL A 19 -0.56 -0.34 1.44
C VAL A 19 -1.22 1.04 1.51
N VAL A 20 -1.23 1.68 2.69
CA VAL A 20 -1.80 3.03 2.87
C VAL A 20 -0.87 4.10 2.31
N PHE A 21 0.43 4.01 2.58
CA PHE A 21 1.42 4.95 2.04
C PHE A 21 1.53 4.85 0.53
N ASP A 22 1.52 3.63 -0.01
CA ASP A 22 1.51 3.40 -1.45
C ASP A 22 0.31 4.08 -2.10
N TYR A 23 -0.89 3.94 -1.53
CA TYR A 23 -2.08 4.66 -2.01
C TYR A 23 -1.90 6.19 -2.04
N VAL A 24 -1.31 6.76 -0.99
CA VAL A 24 -1.04 8.22 -0.94
C VAL A 24 -0.08 8.64 -2.04
N LEU A 25 0.98 7.85 -2.27
CA LEU A 25 1.93 8.08 -3.36
C LEU A 25 1.26 7.96 -4.72
N THR A 26 0.51 6.88 -4.96
CA THR A 26 -0.24 6.67 -6.21
C THR A 26 -1.18 7.85 -6.48
N TYR A 27 -1.94 8.29 -5.47
CA TYR A 27 -2.86 9.43 -5.61
C TYR A 27 -2.11 10.70 -6.02
N LYS A 28 -1.00 11.01 -5.34
CA LYS A 28 -0.19 12.20 -5.67
C LYS A 28 0.47 12.08 -7.04
N GLY A 29 0.97 10.91 -7.39
CA GLY A 29 1.59 10.68 -8.68
C GLY A 29 0.61 10.75 -9.85
N ILE A 30 -0.64 10.30 -9.66
CA ILE A 30 -1.71 10.50 -10.66
C ILE A 30 -2.04 11.98 -10.81
N GLN A 31 -2.16 12.73 -9.70
CA GLN A 31 -2.39 14.18 -9.76
C GLN A 31 -1.26 14.93 -10.49
N LEU A 32 -0.03 14.43 -10.39
CA LEU A 32 1.14 14.98 -11.09
C LEU A 32 1.28 14.45 -12.54
N GLY A 33 0.42 13.53 -12.98
CA GLY A 33 0.46 12.94 -14.32
C GLY A 33 1.62 11.97 -14.57
N VAL A 34 2.22 11.42 -13.51
CA VAL A 34 3.45 10.61 -13.60
C VAL A 34 3.23 9.14 -13.26
N ILE A 35 2.05 8.80 -12.73
CA ILE A 35 1.64 7.43 -12.44
C ILE A 35 0.35 7.16 -13.20
N TYR A 36 0.24 5.98 -13.82
CA TYR A 36 -0.99 5.48 -14.40
C TYR A 36 -1.43 4.23 -13.64
N GLU A 37 -2.70 4.18 -13.24
CA GLU A 37 -3.29 3.06 -12.50
C GLU A 37 -4.23 2.26 -13.40
N PHE A 38 -4.06 0.95 -13.39
CA PHE A 38 -4.84 0.02 -14.22
C PHE A 38 -5.85 -0.80 -13.41
N ASN A 39 -5.73 -0.83 -12.08
CA ASN A 39 -6.67 -1.53 -11.22
C ASN A 39 -8.01 -0.76 -11.15
N PRO A 40 -9.13 -1.32 -11.64
CA PRO A 40 -10.41 -0.60 -11.71
C PRO A 40 -10.92 -0.09 -10.36
N CYS A 41 -10.72 -0.88 -9.30
CA CYS A 41 -11.09 -0.46 -7.94
C CYS A 41 -10.25 0.75 -7.52
N MET A 42 -8.94 0.71 -7.78
CA MET A 42 -8.05 1.81 -7.45
C MET A 42 -8.38 3.06 -8.26
N VAL A 43 -8.66 2.93 -9.56
CA VAL A 43 -9.10 4.04 -10.42
C VAL A 43 -10.31 4.73 -9.80
N TYR A 44 -11.32 3.98 -9.35
CA TYR A 44 -12.46 4.55 -8.64
C TYR A 44 -12.04 5.31 -7.37
N PHE A 45 -11.16 4.75 -6.53
CA PHE A 45 -10.64 5.47 -5.36
C PHE A 45 -9.91 6.77 -5.70
N MET A 46 -9.27 6.84 -6.87
CA MET A 46 -8.55 8.04 -7.32
C MET A 46 -9.51 9.14 -7.82
N THR A 47 -10.76 8.79 -8.16
CA THR A 47 -11.80 9.78 -8.48
C THR A 47 -12.38 10.50 -7.25
N LEU A 48 -12.20 9.93 -6.05
CA LEU A 48 -12.71 10.51 -4.81
C LEU A 48 -11.81 11.66 -4.34
N PRO A 49 -12.34 12.63 -3.57
CA PRO A 49 -11.52 13.61 -2.86
C PRO A 49 -10.49 12.91 -1.98
N PHE A 50 -9.24 13.41 -1.99
CA PHE A 50 -8.09 12.79 -1.31
C PHE A 50 -8.41 12.31 0.11
N ASN A 51 -9.01 13.16 0.94
CA ASN A 51 -9.34 12.84 2.33
C ASN A 51 -10.31 11.65 2.43
N LEU A 52 -11.36 11.63 1.60
CA LEU A 52 -12.32 10.53 1.57
C LEU A 52 -11.68 9.25 1.07
N GLY A 53 -10.86 9.34 0.01
CA GLY A 53 -10.11 8.22 -0.53
C GLY A 53 -9.16 7.58 0.50
N VAL A 54 -8.40 8.40 1.22
CA VAL A 54 -7.49 7.94 2.30
C VAL A 54 -8.26 7.28 3.45
N ILE A 55 -9.37 7.89 3.90
CA ILE A 55 -10.21 7.32 4.97
C ILE A 55 -10.73 5.95 4.55
N LEU A 56 -11.31 5.82 3.35
CA LEU A 56 -11.82 4.55 2.87
C LEU A 56 -10.70 3.52 2.69
N ARG A 57 -9.53 3.94 2.20
CA ARG A 57 -8.36 3.06 2.06
C ARG A 57 -7.91 2.52 3.41
N ILE A 58 -7.85 3.36 4.44
CA ILE A 58 -7.52 2.95 5.81
C ILE A 58 -8.51 1.90 6.31
N LEU A 59 -9.82 2.16 6.16
CA LEU A 59 -10.87 1.25 6.62
C LEU A 59 -10.80 -0.12 5.92
N ILE A 60 -10.71 -0.13 4.59
CA ILE A 60 -10.65 -1.37 3.81
C ILE A 60 -9.37 -2.13 4.12
N THR A 61 -8.22 -1.45 4.16
CA THR A 61 -6.93 -2.09 4.46
C THR A 61 -6.95 -2.68 5.87
N TYR A 62 -7.52 -1.98 6.85
CA TYR A 62 -7.67 -2.47 8.21
C TYR A 62 -8.49 -3.78 8.25
N VAL A 63 -9.65 -3.79 7.59
CA VAL A 63 -10.51 -4.99 7.52
C VAL A 63 -9.80 -6.15 6.84
N LEU A 64 -9.19 -5.93 5.67
CA LEU A 64 -8.48 -6.97 4.92
C LEU A 64 -7.30 -7.54 5.71
N VAL A 65 -6.48 -6.69 6.33
CA VAL A 65 -5.35 -7.13 7.16
C VAL A 65 -5.84 -7.92 8.37
N LYS A 66 -6.96 -7.55 8.99
CA LYS A 66 -7.57 -8.30 10.11
C LYS A 66 -8.05 -9.69 9.68
N ILE A 67 -8.77 -9.77 8.56
CA ILE A 67 -9.25 -11.05 8.00
C ILE A 67 -8.05 -11.95 7.67
N LEU A 68 -7.04 -11.39 7.01
CA LEU A 68 -5.81 -12.11 6.67
C LEU A 68 -5.07 -12.62 7.91
N LYS A 69 -4.90 -11.76 8.92
CA LYS A 69 -4.26 -12.12 10.19
C LYS A 69 -4.99 -13.28 10.86
N TYR A 70 -6.32 -13.21 10.93
CA TYR A 70 -7.15 -14.27 11.50
C TYR A 70 -6.99 -15.59 10.73
N GLY A 71 -7.00 -15.55 9.39
CA GLY A 71 -6.79 -16.73 8.55
C GLY A 71 -5.41 -17.36 8.75
N ILE A 72 -4.37 -16.55 8.94
CA ILE A 72 -3.01 -17.03 9.21
C ILE A 72 -2.91 -17.66 10.60
N GLU A 73 -3.53 -17.07 11.62
CA GLU A 73 -3.56 -17.63 12.98
C GLU A 73 -4.18 -19.03 13.01
N LYS A 74 -5.20 -19.26 12.18
CA LYS A 74 -5.86 -20.58 12.06
C LYS A 74 -5.06 -21.61 11.26
N ASN A 75 -4.39 -21.19 10.18
CA ASN A 75 -3.78 -22.11 9.22
C ASN A 75 -2.25 -22.26 9.35
N GLY A 76 -1.59 -21.43 10.16
CA GLY A 76 -0.14 -21.51 10.40
C GLY A 76 0.74 -21.01 9.26
N ARG A 77 0.18 -20.30 8.26
CA ARG A 77 0.87 -19.91 7.01
C ARG A 77 1.40 -18.47 7.03
N GLU A 78 2.30 -18.17 7.96
CA GLU A 78 2.85 -16.81 8.15
C GLU A 78 3.61 -16.27 6.91
N TRP A 79 4.17 -17.15 6.10
CA TRP A 79 4.90 -16.79 4.88
C TRP A 79 4.02 -16.07 3.84
N ILE A 80 2.70 -16.28 3.85
CA ILE A 80 1.76 -15.57 2.95
C ILE A 80 1.84 -14.06 3.17
N LEU A 81 1.84 -13.63 4.44
CA LEU A 81 1.94 -12.22 4.80
C LEU A 81 3.29 -11.62 4.37
N THR A 82 4.35 -12.42 4.48
CA THR A 82 5.69 -12.02 4.04
C THR A 82 5.72 -11.83 2.52
N GLY A 83 5.13 -12.77 1.77
CA GLY A 83 4.98 -12.66 0.31
C GLY A 83 4.17 -11.44 -0.11
N MET A 84 3.04 -11.16 0.57
CA MET A 84 2.21 -9.98 0.28
C MET A 84 2.96 -8.66 0.52
N ILE A 85 3.76 -8.57 1.59
CA ILE A 85 4.60 -7.40 1.85
C ILE A 85 5.61 -7.21 0.72
N LEU A 86 6.31 -8.29 0.32
CA LEU A 86 7.30 -8.23 -0.75
C LEU A 86 6.68 -7.81 -2.09
N ILE A 87 5.51 -8.36 -2.42
CA ILE A 87 4.76 -7.96 -3.63
C ILE A 87 4.37 -6.48 -3.57
N GLN A 88 3.94 -5.97 -2.42
CA GLN A 88 3.55 -4.55 -2.27
C GLN A 88 4.75 -3.59 -2.28
N LEU A 89 5.95 -4.04 -1.88
CA LEU A 89 7.16 -3.22 -1.93
C LEU A 89 7.56 -2.88 -3.37
N VAL A 90 7.23 -3.73 -4.35
CA VAL A 90 7.53 -3.48 -5.77
C VAL A 90 6.81 -2.22 -6.30
N PRO A 91 5.47 -2.11 -6.29
CA PRO A 91 4.79 -0.90 -6.75
C PRO A 91 5.16 0.30 -5.87
N TYR A 92 5.29 0.12 -4.55
CA TYR A 92 5.71 1.20 -3.65
C TYR A 92 7.05 1.82 -4.05
N THR A 93 8.07 0.99 -4.30
CA THR A 93 9.39 1.49 -4.72
C THR A 93 9.33 2.17 -6.09
N ILE A 94 8.59 1.61 -7.05
CA ILE A 94 8.38 2.24 -8.36
C ILE A 94 7.74 3.63 -8.18
N HIS A 95 6.66 3.75 -7.40
CA HIS A 95 5.99 5.02 -7.16
C HIS A 95 6.88 6.05 -6.49
N VAL A 96 7.68 5.65 -5.48
CA VAL A 96 8.67 6.54 -4.84
C VAL A 96 9.68 7.06 -5.87
N THR A 97 10.23 6.18 -6.72
CA THR A 97 11.24 6.58 -7.71
C THR A 97 10.68 7.54 -8.76
N TRP A 98 9.46 7.31 -9.25
CA TRP A 98 8.80 8.19 -10.22
C TRP A 98 8.46 9.56 -9.62
N ILE A 99 7.99 9.62 -8.38
CA ILE A 99 7.71 10.90 -7.72
C ILE A 99 9.02 11.67 -7.50
N TYR A 100 10.09 10.98 -7.07
CA TYR A 100 11.38 11.61 -6.85
C TYR A 100 12.01 12.15 -8.15
N SER A 101 11.90 11.44 -9.27
CA SER A 101 12.43 11.90 -10.55
C SER A 101 11.77 13.21 -11.01
N VAL A 102 10.48 13.39 -10.72
CA VAL A 102 9.74 14.62 -11.05
C VAL A 102 10.20 15.78 -10.18
N PHE A 103 10.32 15.57 -8.87
CA PHE A 103 10.78 16.64 -7.96
C PHE A 103 12.22 17.08 -8.25
N SER A 104 13.11 16.12 -8.55
CA SER A 104 14.49 16.43 -8.94
C SER A 104 14.56 17.20 -10.27
N PHE A 105 13.74 16.84 -11.25
CA PHE A 105 13.62 17.58 -12.51
C PHE A 105 13.10 19.00 -12.30
N VAL A 106 12.04 19.21 -11.51
CA VAL A 106 11.52 20.55 -11.19
C VAL A 106 12.55 21.41 -10.47
N LYS A 107 13.35 20.82 -9.58
CA LYS A 107 14.43 21.54 -8.88
C LYS A 107 15.56 21.98 -9.82
N LEU A 108 15.84 21.22 -10.88
CA LEU A 108 16.87 21.58 -11.87
C LEU A 108 16.44 22.77 -12.75
N LEU A 109 15.13 22.96 -12.95
CA LEU A 109 14.56 24.03 -13.78
C LEU A 109 14.35 25.37 -13.04
N ARG A 110 14.56 25.41 -11.72
CA ARG A 110 14.46 26.61 -10.88
C ARG A 110 15.82 27.10 -10.46
#